data_AF-A0A8H2WCT0-F1
#
_entry.id   AF-A0A8H2WCT0-F1
#
_cell.length_a   1.000
_cell.length_b   1.000
_cell.length_c   1.000
_cell.angle_alpha   90.00
_cell.angle_beta   90.00
_cell.angle_gamma   90.00
#
_symmetry.space_group_name_H-M   'P 1'
#
loop_
_entity.id
_entity.type
_entity.pdbx_description
1 polymer ?
#
loop_
_entity_poly.entity_id
_entity_poly.type
_entity_poly.pdbx_seq_one_letter_code
_entity_poly.pdbx_strand_id
1 'polypeptide(L)'
;MAHPLVWPSNQQFFPMGILPATSLTQDLSPEQPADILLLGCGDPRHIFYTISTDVTCPPAPRKLDITYVLRSGTCGTRNILLYTLVEDDVPTNHIWDIFYHFRIGDHAFGLIKTTSLSELRNFWVKYSGFSDLPTDQLDQFQKEYDSLSKLMSGRAKKGVNYDASRSAANSWKEAAKPVNDQYAHYWEHGTTVTTSKELKKVTKLNPTFCYSSLGDHFDIDVNTFPRGYHFAPAFTPLLSDPAGPATNSAMAKAKQQLKAGLSAFQMSRKENSITLRFFVGDAFALCRALDQYAKSRKTDTQEFTAPWRATKIDLD
;
A
#
# COMPACT_ATOMS: atom_id res chain seq x y z
N MET A 1 -34.18 -11.31 13.15
CA MET A 1 -34.34 -9.86 12.95
C MET A 1 -33.68 -9.51 11.62
N ALA A 2 -34.44 -9.02 10.65
CA ALA A 2 -33.86 -8.55 9.39
C ALA A 2 -33.18 -7.21 9.65
N HIS A 3 -31.85 -7.16 9.53
CA HIS A 3 -31.14 -5.89 9.54
C HIS A 3 -31.41 -5.17 8.21
N PRO A 4 -31.66 -3.86 8.22
CA PRO A 4 -31.77 -3.08 7.00
C PRO A 4 -30.51 -3.27 6.15
N LEU A 5 -30.69 -3.50 4.86
CA LEU A 5 -29.59 -3.45 3.90
C LEU A 5 -29.13 -1.98 3.81
N VAL A 6 -28.14 -1.62 4.62
CA VAL A 6 -27.48 -0.32 4.54
C VAL A 6 -26.46 -0.41 3.41
N TRP A 7 -26.81 0.12 2.24
CA TRP A 7 -25.83 0.34 1.19
C TRP A 7 -24.91 1.49 1.64
N PRO A 8 -23.59 1.28 1.77
CA PRO A 8 -22.69 2.37 2.12
C PRO A 8 -22.74 3.39 0.98
N SER A 9 -23.38 4.53 1.24
CA SER A 9 -23.61 5.60 0.25
C SER A 9 -22.34 6.36 -0.12
N ASN A 10 -21.32 6.33 0.75
CA ASN A 10 -20.01 6.93 0.52
C ASN A 10 -18.92 5.87 0.74
N GLN A 11 -18.61 5.10 -0.31
CA GLN A 11 -17.34 4.35 -0.32
C GLN A 11 -16.23 5.34 -0.69
N GLN A 12 -15.19 5.43 0.13
CA GLN A 12 -13.99 6.21 -0.18
C GLN A 12 -12.89 5.30 -0.72
N PHE A 13 -11.96 5.85 -1.49
CA PHE A 13 -10.79 5.10 -1.94
C PHE A 13 -9.78 4.96 -0.78
N PHE A 14 -9.43 3.72 -0.41
CA PHE A 14 -8.44 3.40 0.63
C PHE A 14 -7.12 2.92 -0.01
N PRO A 15 -6.27 3.83 -0.51
CA PRO A 15 -5.03 3.48 -1.21
C PRO A 15 -3.99 2.84 -0.30
N MET A 16 -4.10 3.07 1.02
CA MET A 16 -3.19 2.59 2.04
C MET A 16 -4.02 2.11 3.22
N GLY A 17 -3.60 1.02 3.85
CA GLY A 17 -4.23 0.63 5.10
C GLY A 17 -3.72 1.45 6.28
N ILE A 18 -4.40 1.28 7.41
CA ILE A 18 -4.32 2.19 8.55
C ILE A 18 -3.65 1.56 9.78
N LEU A 19 -3.39 0.26 9.72
CA LEU A 19 -2.77 -0.48 10.81
C LEU A 19 -1.26 -0.58 10.58
N PRO A 20 -0.45 -0.62 11.66
CA PRO A 20 0.95 -0.97 11.55
C PRO A 20 1.09 -2.36 10.91
N ALA A 21 2.21 -2.61 10.27
CA ALA A 21 2.53 -3.93 9.77
C ALA A 21 2.56 -4.96 10.90
N THR A 22 2.34 -6.22 10.53
CA THR A 22 2.33 -7.38 11.44
C THR A 22 3.13 -8.47 10.74
N SER A 23 3.94 -9.20 11.49
CA SER A 23 4.65 -10.35 10.93
C SER A 23 3.66 -11.50 10.73
N LEU A 24 3.57 -11.97 9.48
CA LEU A 24 2.71 -13.07 9.08
C LEU A 24 3.28 -14.44 9.53
N THR A 25 4.52 -14.46 10.03
CA THR A 25 5.23 -15.66 10.50
C THR A 25 5.49 -15.64 12.01
N GLN A 26 4.95 -14.67 12.75
CA GLN A 26 5.25 -14.47 14.18
C GLN A 26 4.96 -15.69 15.06
N ASP A 27 3.99 -16.52 14.65
CA ASP A 27 3.53 -17.70 15.39
C ASP A 27 4.14 -19.00 14.85
N LEU A 28 5.08 -18.92 13.91
CA LEU A 28 5.74 -20.06 13.28
C LEU A 28 7.19 -20.21 13.76
N SER A 29 7.61 -21.45 13.98
CA SER A 29 9.02 -21.74 14.29
C SER A 29 9.95 -21.27 13.15
N PRO A 30 11.18 -20.80 13.42
CA PRO A 30 12.10 -20.29 12.41
C PRO A 30 12.38 -21.23 11.23
N GLU A 31 12.31 -22.54 11.45
CA GLU A 31 12.57 -23.58 10.46
C GLU A 31 11.34 -23.92 9.60
N GLN A 32 10.15 -23.48 10.03
CA GLN A 32 8.89 -23.88 9.42
C GLN A 32 8.60 -23.06 8.15
N PRO A 33 8.41 -23.68 6.97
CA PRO A 33 7.93 -22.97 5.80
C PRO A 33 6.50 -22.43 6.03
N ALA A 34 6.12 -21.36 5.34
CA ALA A 34 4.81 -20.75 5.51
C ALA A 34 4.03 -20.68 4.19
N ASP A 35 2.86 -21.30 4.16
CA ASP A 35 1.84 -21.14 3.12
C ASP A 35 0.78 -20.18 3.64
N ILE A 36 0.70 -18.98 3.06
CA ILE A 36 -0.07 -17.85 3.59
C ILE A 36 -1.11 -17.41 2.57
N LEU A 37 -2.39 -17.49 2.95
CA LEU A 37 -3.49 -16.85 2.22
C LEU A 37 -3.81 -15.49 2.85
N LEU A 38 -3.48 -14.41 2.15
CA LEU A 38 -3.61 -13.04 2.65
C LEU A 38 -4.89 -12.38 2.12
N LEU A 39 -5.91 -12.29 2.99
CA LEU A 39 -7.24 -11.79 2.65
C LEU A 39 -7.41 -10.32 3.03
N GLY A 40 -7.61 -9.44 2.04
CA GLY A 40 -8.09 -8.08 2.29
C GLY A 40 -7.11 -7.14 3.01
N CYS A 41 -5.80 -7.41 2.98
CA CYS A 41 -4.79 -6.68 3.75
C CYS A 41 -4.44 -5.27 3.22
N GLY A 42 -5.16 -4.79 2.21
CA GLY A 42 -5.01 -3.43 1.69
C GLY A 42 -3.75 -3.26 0.85
N ASP A 43 -2.61 -3.03 1.50
CA ASP A 43 -1.30 -2.71 0.87
C ASP A 43 -0.21 -3.74 1.27
N PRO A 44 0.96 -3.76 0.60
CA PRO A 44 1.93 -4.85 0.74
C PRO A 44 2.78 -4.78 2.02
N ARG A 45 2.51 -3.86 2.96
CA ARG A 45 3.37 -3.64 4.14
C ARG A 45 3.60 -4.90 4.97
N HIS A 46 2.59 -5.77 5.10
CA HIS A 46 2.68 -6.94 5.96
C HIS A 46 3.68 -7.95 5.39
N ILE A 47 3.71 -8.09 4.07
CA ILE A 47 4.66 -8.95 3.37
C ILE A 47 6.08 -8.39 3.56
N PHE A 48 6.29 -7.10 3.27
CA PHE A 48 7.60 -6.45 3.43
C PHE A 48 8.12 -6.45 4.86
N TYR A 49 7.24 -6.23 5.83
CA TYR A 49 7.60 -6.31 7.24
C TYR A 49 7.97 -7.73 7.63
N THR A 50 7.16 -8.72 7.26
CA THR A 50 7.43 -10.14 7.53
C THR A 50 8.80 -10.53 7.02
N ILE A 51 9.09 -10.34 5.73
CA ILE A 51 10.36 -10.79 5.13
C ILE A 51 11.59 -10.03 5.66
N SER A 52 11.45 -8.76 6.05
CA SER A 52 12.58 -7.98 6.57
C SER A 52 12.87 -8.23 8.04
N THR A 53 11.89 -8.76 8.77
CA THR A 53 12.01 -9.05 10.21
C THR A 53 11.98 -10.54 10.53
N ASP A 54 11.84 -11.41 9.52
CA ASP A 54 11.66 -12.84 9.75
C ASP A 54 12.89 -13.41 10.48
N VAL A 55 12.60 -14.20 11.50
CA VAL A 55 13.62 -14.92 12.24
C VAL A 55 13.80 -16.25 11.52
N THR A 56 14.95 -16.43 10.89
CA THR A 56 15.30 -17.64 10.14
C THR A 56 16.40 -18.42 10.87
N CYS A 57 16.49 -19.72 10.57
CA CYS A 57 17.58 -20.57 11.04
C CYS A 57 18.63 -20.63 9.90
N PRO A 58 19.80 -19.97 10.02
CA PRO A 58 20.83 -20.01 8.98
C PRO A 58 21.23 -21.47 8.65
N PRO A 59 21.56 -21.80 7.38
CA PRO A 59 22.05 -20.89 6.35
C PRO A 59 21.02 -20.45 5.31
N ALA A 60 19.75 -20.86 5.41
CA ALA A 60 18.75 -20.61 4.37
C ALA A 60 17.59 -19.73 4.88
N PRO A 61 17.05 -18.82 4.04
CA PRO A 61 15.83 -18.09 4.37
C PRO A 61 14.64 -19.05 4.52
N ARG A 62 13.65 -18.65 5.33
CA ARG A 62 12.36 -19.35 5.40
C ARG A 62 11.72 -19.37 4.00
N LYS A 63 11.17 -20.52 3.60
CA LYS A 63 10.34 -20.61 2.39
C LYS A 63 8.95 -20.03 2.67
N LEU A 64 8.57 -19.05 1.85
CA LEU A 64 7.28 -18.36 1.91
C LEU A 64 6.53 -18.57 0.60
N ASP A 65 5.33 -19.12 0.70
CA ASP A 65 4.37 -19.15 -0.40
C ASP A 65 3.17 -18.28 0.01
N ILE A 66 3.01 -17.14 -0.65
CA ILE A 66 1.99 -16.16 -0.31
C ILE A 66 1.03 -16.00 -1.48
N THR A 67 -0.24 -16.31 -1.24
CA THR A 67 -1.34 -15.94 -2.13
C THR A 67 -2.00 -14.67 -1.62
N TYR A 68 -1.79 -13.56 -2.33
CA TYR A 68 -2.30 -12.25 -1.98
C TYR A 68 -3.60 -11.93 -2.73
N VAL A 69 -4.71 -11.87 -2.00
CA VAL A 69 -6.01 -11.51 -2.53
C VAL A 69 -6.16 -9.99 -2.59
N LEU A 70 -6.08 -9.46 -3.80
CA LEU A 70 -6.27 -8.05 -4.09
C LEU A 70 -7.74 -7.76 -4.33
N ARG A 71 -8.24 -6.71 -3.66
CA ARG A 71 -9.54 -6.14 -4.02
C ARG A 71 -9.48 -5.66 -5.47
N SER A 72 -10.53 -5.96 -6.23
CA SER A 72 -10.67 -5.43 -7.59
C SER A 72 -10.69 -3.90 -7.57
N GLY A 73 -9.99 -3.29 -8.52
CA GLY A 73 -9.83 -1.83 -8.60
C GLY A 73 -8.40 -1.34 -8.36
N THR A 74 -8.24 -0.02 -8.22
CA THR A 74 -6.94 0.65 -8.16
C THR A 74 -6.07 0.28 -6.97
N CYS A 75 -6.63 -0.10 -5.81
CA CYS A 75 -5.80 -0.57 -4.69
C CYS A 75 -4.94 -1.76 -5.10
N GLY A 76 -5.53 -2.74 -5.80
CA GLY A 76 -4.80 -3.89 -6.34
C GLY A 76 -3.76 -3.50 -7.39
N THR A 77 -4.13 -2.58 -8.30
CA THR A 77 -3.21 -2.05 -9.32
C THR A 77 -1.97 -1.41 -8.71
N ARG A 78 -2.14 -0.61 -7.66
CA ARG A 78 -1.04 0.07 -6.97
C ARG A 78 -0.11 -0.90 -6.29
N ASN A 79 -0.64 -1.96 -5.68
CA ASN A 79 0.21 -2.97 -5.03
C ASN A 79 1.06 -3.71 -6.05
N ILE A 80 0.49 -4.11 -7.18
CA ILE A 80 1.22 -4.75 -8.28
C ILE A 80 2.25 -3.78 -8.87
N LEU A 81 1.92 -2.48 -9.05
CA LEU A 81 2.87 -1.43 -9.45
C LEU A 81 4.12 -1.45 -8.59
N LEU A 82 3.92 -1.53 -7.27
CA LEU A 82 5.03 -1.49 -6.34
C LEU A 82 5.93 -2.70 -6.57
N TYR A 83 5.37 -3.92 -6.68
CA TYR A 83 6.18 -5.12 -6.93
C TYR A 83 6.90 -5.07 -8.28
N THR A 84 6.27 -4.56 -9.35
CA THR A 84 6.94 -4.39 -10.65
C THR A 84 8.10 -3.41 -10.57
N LEU A 85 7.94 -2.28 -9.88
CA LEU A 85 9.04 -1.32 -9.69
C LEU A 85 10.20 -1.92 -8.90
N VAL A 86 9.93 -2.83 -7.96
CA VAL A 86 10.97 -3.54 -7.20
C VAL A 86 11.73 -4.55 -8.08
N GLU A 87 11.03 -5.28 -8.93
CA GLU A 87 11.63 -6.21 -9.90
C GLU A 87 12.45 -5.45 -10.97
N ASP A 88 12.04 -4.23 -11.33
CA ASP A 88 12.77 -3.33 -12.23
C ASP A 88 13.94 -2.58 -11.53
N ASP A 89 14.29 -2.96 -10.31
CA ASP A 89 15.38 -2.37 -9.51
C ASP A 89 15.26 -0.83 -9.32
N VAL A 90 14.03 -0.31 -9.31
CA VAL A 90 13.79 1.13 -9.12
C VAL A 90 14.24 1.57 -7.72
N PRO A 91 14.99 2.68 -7.58
CA PRO A 91 15.43 3.17 -6.27
C PRO A 91 14.26 3.40 -5.28
N THR A 92 14.46 3.01 -4.02
CA THR A 92 13.44 3.08 -2.94
C THR A 92 12.80 4.46 -2.80
N ASN A 93 13.55 5.54 -3.01
CA ASN A 93 13.00 6.90 -2.94
C ASN A 93 11.93 7.14 -4.02
N HIS A 94 12.11 6.63 -5.23
CA HIS A 94 11.13 6.77 -6.30
C HIS A 94 9.91 5.87 -6.07
N ILE A 95 10.12 4.65 -5.56
CA ILE A 95 9.01 3.77 -5.13
C ILE A 95 8.20 4.45 -4.03
N TRP A 96 8.86 5.09 -3.05
CA TRP A 96 8.20 5.85 -2.00
C TRP A 96 7.37 6.99 -2.58
N ASP A 97 7.93 7.79 -3.48
CA ASP A 97 7.24 8.93 -4.08
C ASP A 97 5.98 8.46 -4.86
N ILE A 98 6.10 7.40 -5.66
CA ILE A 98 4.99 6.84 -6.45
C ILE A 98 3.90 6.26 -5.55
N PHE A 99 4.27 5.52 -4.50
CA PHE A 99 3.30 4.80 -3.69
C PHE A 99 2.67 5.65 -2.58
N TYR A 100 3.39 6.67 -2.09
CA TYR A 100 2.96 7.43 -0.92
C TYR A 100 2.61 8.89 -1.22
N HIS A 101 3.03 9.52 -2.32
CA HIS A 101 2.76 10.96 -2.52
C HIS A 101 1.61 11.21 -3.49
N PHE A 102 0.68 12.09 -3.11
CA PHE A 102 -0.34 12.64 -4.01
C PHE A 102 0.28 13.50 -5.11
N ARG A 103 1.42 14.14 -4.83
CA ARG A 103 2.19 14.89 -5.82
C ARG A 103 3.56 14.27 -6.00
N ILE A 104 4.01 14.19 -7.24
CA ILE A 104 5.28 13.56 -7.62
C ILE A 104 6.06 14.44 -8.60
N GLY A 105 7.37 14.18 -8.71
CA GLY A 105 8.23 14.82 -9.71
C GLY A 105 8.21 14.12 -11.05
N ASP A 106 8.85 14.73 -12.05
CA ASP A 106 8.85 14.25 -13.44
C ASP A 106 9.38 12.82 -13.60
N HIS A 107 10.45 12.47 -12.87
CA HIS A 107 11.05 11.14 -12.96
C HIS A 107 10.10 10.05 -12.45
N ALA A 108 9.54 10.23 -11.24
CA ALA A 108 8.56 9.32 -10.66
C ALA A 108 7.30 9.20 -11.54
N PHE A 109 6.86 10.31 -12.13
CA PHE A 109 5.75 10.31 -13.08
C PHE A 109 6.08 9.52 -14.35
N GLY A 110 7.31 9.61 -14.86
CA GLY A 110 7.79 8.84 -16.01
C GLY A 110 7.79 7.32 -15.77
N LEU A 111 8.21 6.88 -14.58
CA LEU A 111 8.25 5.46 -14.21
C LEU A 111 6.85 4.80 -14.24
N ILE A 112 5.81 5.53 -13.83
CA ILE A 112 4.42 5.06 -13.89
C ILE A 112 4.01 4.79 -15.36
N LYS A 113 4.56 5.53 -16.33
CA LYS A 113 4.24 5.36 -17.76
C LYS A 113 4.90 4.13 -18.38
N THR A 114 6.12 3.80 -17.95
CA THR A 114 6.95 2.75 -18.59
C THR A 114 6.73 1.37 -18.01
N THR A 115 6.09 1.25 -16.85
CA THR A 115 5.85 -0.03 -16.19
C THR A 115 4.76 -0.82 -16.94
N SER A 116 5.08 -2.01 -17.45
CA SER A 116 4.12 -2.83 -18.21
C SER A 116 3.71 -4.11 -17.48
N LEU A 117 2.41 -4.28 -17.21
CA LEU A 117 1.79 -5.61 -17.09
C LEU A 117 0.44 -5.61 -17.80
N SER A 118 0.30 -6.49 -18.79
CA SER A 118 -0.91 -6.71 -19.60
C SER A 118 -2.16 -7.03 -18.77
N GLU A 119 -2.02 -7.49 -17.53
CA GLU A 119 -3.13 -7.93 -16.67
C GLU A 119 -3.86 -6.79 -15.91
N LEU A 120 -3.30 -5.59 -15.89
CA LEU A 120 -3.89 -4.41 -15.22
C LEU A 120 -4.24 -3.28 -16.21
N ARG A 121 -4.32 -3.66 -17.49
CA ARG A 121 -4.41 -2.80 -18.68
C ARG A 121 -5.38 -1.63 -18.57
N ASN A 122 -6.53 -1.80 -17.91
CA ASN A 122 -7.53 -0.73 -17.82
C ASN A 122 -7.05 0.47 -16.99
N PHE A 123 -6.42 0.24 -15.83
CA PHE A 123 -5.88 1.34 -15.03
C PHE A 123 -4.54 1.83 -15.59
N TRP A 124 -3.74 0.94 -16.19
CA TRP A 124 -2.49 1.35 -16.84
C TRP A 124 -2.73 2.29 -18.01
N VAL A 125 -3.72 2.03 -18.87
CA VAL A 125 -4.09 2.94 -19.97
C VAL A 125 -4.48 4.31 -19.41
N LYS A 126 -5.23 4.36 -18.29
CA LYS A 126 -5.58 5.61 -17.63
C LYS A 126 -4.36 6.33 -17.07
N TYR A 127 -3.44 5.62 -16.41
CA TYR A 127 -2.22 6.23 -15.87
C TYR A 127 -1.28 6.73 -16.97
N SER A 128 -1.10 5.95 -18.04
CA SER A 128 -0.23 6.33 -19.16
C SER A 128 -0.78 7.53 -19.92
N GLY A 129 -2.11 7.60 -20.11
CA GLY A 129 -2.80 8.70 -20.77
C GLY A 129 -3.10 9.90 -19.86
N PHE A 130 -2.72 9.87 -18.58
CA PHE A 130 -3.09 10.93 -17.62
C PHE A 130 -2.60 12.32 -18.03
N SER A 131 -1.41 12.41 -18.66
CA SER A 131 -0.88 13.68 -19.16
C SER A 131 -1.64 14.23 -20.36
N ASP A 132 -2.40 13.38 -21.03
CA ASP A 132 -3.07 13.68 -22.30
C ASP A 132 -4.57 13.93 -22.07
N LEU A 133 -5.01 13.95 -20.81
CA LEU A 133 -6.37 14.25 -20.44
C LEU A 133 -6.75 15.68 -20.81
N PRO A 134 -8.03 15.90 -21.14
CA PRO A 134 -8.58 17.25 -21.28
C PRO A 134 -8.33 18.12 -20.04
N THR A 135 -8.00 19.39 -20.25
CA THR A 135 -7.68 20.33 -19.17
C THR A 135 -8.78 20.43 -18.12
N ASP A 136 -10.05 20.36 -18.53
CA ASP A 136 -11.21 20.38 -17.64
C ASP A 136 -11.23 19.19 -16.66
N GLN A 137 -10.81 18.00 -17.09
CA GLN A 137 -10.71 16.83 -16.21
C GLN A 137 -9.54 16.97 -15.23
N LEU A 138 -8.39 17.45 -15.68
CA LEU A 138 -7.25 17.73 -14.81
C LEU A 138 -7.58 18.80 -13.76
N ASP A 139 -8.27 19.87 -14.19
CA ASP A 139 -8.75 20.92 -13.30
C ASP A 139 -9.78 20.38 -12.29
N GLN A 140 -10.62 19.43 -12.69
CA GLN A 140 -11.53 18.76 -11.77
C GLN A 140 -10.77 17.99 -10.68
N PHE A 141 -9.81 17.13 -11.05
CA PHE A 141 -8.99 16.41 -10.07
C PHE A 141 -8.25 17.35 -9.13
N GLN A 142 -7.70 18.43 -9.69
CA GLN A 142 -6.97 19.42 -8.91
C GLN A 142 -7.90 20.14 -7.91
N LYS A 143 -9.12 20.53 -8.33
CA LYS A 143 -10.12 21.15 -7.43
C LYS A 143 -10.55 20.20 -6.31
N GLU A 144 -10.77 18.93 -6.63
CA GLU A 144 -11.14 17.90 -5.66
C GLU A 144 -10.00 17.70 -4.63
N TYR A 145 -8.75 17.59 -5.09
CA TYR A 145 -7.57 17.56 -4.24
C TYR A 145 -7.48 18.81 -3.35
N ASP A 146 -7.59 20.02 -3.90
CA ASP A 146 -7.44 21.27 -3.14
C ASP A 146 -8.52 21.42 -2.06
N SER A 147 -9.74 20.99 -2.36
CA SER A 147 -10.86 20.95 -1.40
C SER A 147 -10.55 20.03 -0.22
N LEU A 148 -10.15 18.78 -0.51
CA LEU A 148 -9.85 17.78 0.51
C LEU A 148 -8.59 18.14 1.31
N SER A 149 -7.55 18.62 0.62
CA SER A 149 -6.31 19.14 1.21
C SER A 149 -6.57 20.23 2.23
N LYS A 150 -7.36 21.25 1.87
CA LYS A 150 -7.72 22.35 2.76
C LYS A 150 -8.51 21.87 3.98
N LEU A 151 -9.44 20.93 3.78
CA LEU A 151 -10.22 20.34 4.87
C LEU A 151 -9.31 19.59 5.86
N MET A 152 -8.45 18.71 5.36
CA MET A 152 -7.67 17.81 6.20
C MET A 152 -6.49 18.49 6.88
N SER A 153 -5.73 19.31 6.15
CA SER A 153 -4.67 20.15 6.74
C SER A 153 -5.25 21.13 7.77
N GLY A 154 -6.42 21.72 7.49
CA GLY A 154 -7.13 22.59 8.43
C GLY A 154 -7.55 21.88 9.72
N ARG A 155 -8.05 20.63 9.63
CA ARG A 155 -8.36 19.80 10.81
C ARG A 155 -7.09 19.50 11.63
N ALA A 156 -6.02 19.08 10.96
CA ALA A 156 -4.75 18.74 11.61
C ALA A 156 -4.05 19.95 12.25
N LYS A 157 -4.27 21.17 11.75
CA LYS A 157 -3.74 22.41 12.36
C LYS A 157 -4.56 22.88 13.57
N LYS A 158 -5.84 22.53 13.65
CA LYS A 158 -6.74 22.91 14.76
C LYS A 158 -6.73 21.95 15.95
N GLY A 159 -6.29 20.71 15.75
CA GLY A 159 -6.24 19.68 16.79
C GLY A 159 -5.26 18.57 16.45
N VAL A 160 -5.03 17.67 17.40
CA VAL A 160 -4.07 16.56 17.23
C VAL A 160 -4.80 15.31 16.75
N ASN A 161 -4.41 14.81 15.58
CA ASN A 161 -4.83 13.50 15.09
C ASN A 161 -4.05 12.39 15.78
N TYR A 162 -4.52 11.96 16.96
CA TYR A 162 -3.92 10.85 17.70
C TYR A 162 -3.91 9.54 16.92
N ASP A 163 -4.88 9.34 16.01
CA ASP A 163 -4.95 8.15 15.17
C ASP A 163 -3.67 7.99 14.35
N ALA A 164 -3.16 9.09 13.77
CA ALA A 164 -1.94 9.10 12.97
C ALA A 164 -0.72 8.51 13.71
N SER A 165 -0.66 8.66 15.03
CA SER A 165 0.46 8.25 15.89
C SER A 165 0.31 6.89 16.58
N ARG A 166 -0.77 6.12 16.32
CA ARG A 166 -1.03 4.84 17.02
C ARG A 166 0.15 3.85 16.97
N SER A 167 0.89 3.81 15.87
CA SER A 167 2.04 2.91 15.72
C SER A 167 3.30 3.32 16.49
N ALA A 168 3.24 4.43 17.25
CA ALA A 168 4.25 4.82 18.22
C ALA A 168 4.14 4.08 19.57
N ALA A 169 3.08 3.27 19.76
CA ALA A 169 2.87 2.44 20.94
C ALA A 169 3.06 3.24 22.25
N ASN A 170 3.97 2.81 23.12
CA ASN A 170 4.20 3.45 24.42
C ASN A 170 4.73 4.90 24.32
N SER A 171 5.27 5.30 23.16
CA SER A 171 5.75 6.66 22.90
C SER A 171 4.72 7.54 22.19
N TRP A 172 3.43 7.21 22.28
CA TRP A 172 2.38 7.96 21.59
C TRP A 172 2.32 9.43 22.02
N LYS A 173 2.64 9.77 23.27
CA LYS A 173 2.60 11.14 23.76
C LYS A 173 3.66 12.00 23.07
N GLU A 174 4.87 11.47 22.97
CA GLU A 174 6.01 12.10 22.31
C GLU A 174 5.80 12.18 20.79
N ALA A 175 5.16 11.16 20.22
CA ALA A 175 4.89 11.06 18.78
C ALA A 175 3.71 11.91 18.31
N ALA A 176 2.71 12.17 19.17
CA ALA A 176 1.42 12.73 18.76
C ALA A 176 1.56 14.05 17.97
N LYS A 177 2.29 15.03 18.51
CA LYS A 177 2.48 16.32 17.84
C LYS A 177 3.38 16.21 16.59
N PRO A 178 4.60 15.64 16.65
CA PRO A 178 5.47 15.52 15.48
C PRO A 178 4.82 14.76 14.31
N VAL A 179 4.10 13.67 14.59
CA VAL A 179 3.39 12.90 13.56
C VAL A 179 2.20 13.67 13.01
N ASN A 180 1.45 14.40 13.86
CA ASN A 180 0.36 15.26 13.40
C ASN A 180 0.86 16.40 12.50
N ASP A 181 2.00 17.02 12.83
CA ASP A 181 2.62 18.06 12.01
C ASP A 181 3.02 17.48 10.63
N GLN A 182 3.56 16.26 10.59
CA GLN A 182 3.85 15.54 9.34
C GLN A 182 2.59 15.18 8.55
N TYR A 183 1.50 14.82 9.23
CA TYR A 183 0.21 14.55 8.61
C TYR A 183 -0.41 15.81 8.00
N ALA A 184 -0.35 16.95 8.71
CA ALA A 184 -0.81 18.24 8.22
C ALA A 184 -0.02 18.65 6.96
N HIS A 185 1.31 18.56 7.02
CA HIS A 185 2.21 18.82 5.89
C HIS A 185 1.88 17.92 4.70
N TYR A 186 1.67 16.64 4.94
CA TYR A 186 1.35 15.68 3.89
C TYR A 186 0.06 16.02 3.15
N TRP A 187 -1.01 16.39 3.88
CA TRP A 187 -2.26 16.81 3.24
C TRP A 187 -2.16 18.16 2.54
N GLU A 188 -1.37 19.09 3.08
CA GLU A 188 -1.18 20.43 2.50
C GLU A 188 -0.38 20.38 1.19
N HIS A 189 0.67 19.57 1.13
CA HIS A 189 1.61 19.54 0.00
C HIS A 189 1.47 18.30 -0.89
N GLY A 190 0.72 17.29 -0.44
CA GLY A 190 0.59 16.03 -1.13
C GLY A 190 1.84 15.17 -1.12
N THR A 191 2.81 15.45 -0.24
CA THR A 191 4.11 14.76 -0.20
C THR A 191 4.69 14.77 1.22
N THR A 192 5.58 13.83 1.51
CA THR A 192 6.36 13.82 2.76
C THR A 192 7.69 14.60 2.63
N VAL A 193 7.95 15.25 1.50
CA VAL A 193 9.13 16.08 1.27
C VAL A 193 8.96 17.42 1.98
N THR A 194 9.93 17.82 2.81
CA THR A 194 9.82 19.04 3.64
C THR A 194 10.74 20.18 3.19
N THR A 195 11.79 19.90 2.41
CA THR A 195 12.74 20.93 1.99
C THR A 195 12.20 21.74 0.82
N SER A 196 12.27 23.07 0.89
CA SER A 196 11.74 23.98 -0.14
C SER A 196 12.32 23.73 -1.53
N LYS A 197 13.60 23.32 -1.63
CA LYS A 197 14.24 23.00 -2.91
C LYS A 197 13.59 21.80 -3.60
N GLU A 198 13.33 20.73 -2.86
CA GLU A 198 12.72 19.51 -3.40
C GLU A 198 11.21 19.67 -3.59
N LEU A 199 10.53 20.42 -2.72
CA LEU A 199 9.10 20.74 -2.87
C LEU A 199 8.78 21.40 -4.23
N LYS A 200 9.66 22.27 -4.73
CA LYS A 200 9.51 22.90 -6.05
C LYS A 200 9.52 21.91 -7.21
N LYS A 201 10.04 20.70 -7.02
CA LYS A 201 10.06 19.64 -8.03
C LYS A 201 8.82 18.74 -8.00
N VAL A 202 8.04 18.80 -6.92
CA VAL A 202 6.90 17.91 -6.66
C VAL A 202 5.61 18.60 -7.12
N THR A 203 5.43 18.65 -8.44
CA THR A 203 4.42 19.51 -9.07
C THR A 203 3.29 18.75 -9.76
N LYS A 204 3.47 17.47 -10.08
CA LYS A 204 2.49 16.68 -10.84
C LYS A 204 1.58 15.91 -9.90
N LEU A 205 0.28 15.94 -10.19
CA LEU A 205 -0.68 15.06 -9.51
C LEU A 205 -0.36 13.61 -9.88
N ASN A 206 -0.38 12.73 -8.89
CA ASN A 206 -0.08 11.32 -9.05
C ASN A 206 -1.34 10.57 -9.53
N PRO A 207 -1.35 10.02 -10.75
CA PRO A 207 -2.54 9.37 -11.33
C PRO A 207 -3.00 8.14 -10.54
N THR A 208 -2.12 7.52 -9.75
CA THR A 208 -2.48 6.36 -8.94
C THR A 208 -3.50 6.67 -7.83
N PHE A 209 -3.78 7.96 -7.58
CA PHE A 209 -4.77 8.43 -6.62
C PHE A 209 -6.05 9.00 -7.25
N CYS A 210 -6.09 9.16 -8.59
CA CYS A 210 -7.22 9.78 -9.30
C CYS A 210 -8.21 8.77 -9.90
N TYR A 211 -7.83 7.50 -9.91
CA TYR A 211 -8.64 6.44 -10.52
C TYR A 211 -8.95 5.40 -9.47
N SER A 212 -10.20 4.94 -9.40
CA SER A 212 -10.62 3.85 -8.54
C SER A 212 -11.74 3.04 -9.20
N SER A 213 -12.13 1.91 -8.60
CA SER A 213 -13.36 1.22 -8.98
C SER A 213 -14.63 2.04 -8.68
N LEU A 214 -14.50 3.14 -7.94
CA LEU A 214 -15.58 4.04 -7.53
C LEU A 214 -15.76 5.22 -8.50
N GLY A 215 -14.87 5.34 -9.48
CA GLY A 215 -14.89 6.42 -10.46
C GLY A 215 -13.53 7.10 -10.61
N ASP A 216 -13.52 8.06 -11.53
CA ASP A 216 -12.36 8.86 -11.87
C ASP A 216 -12.51 10.19 -11.11
N HIS A 217 -12.14 10.18 -9.83
CA HIS A 217 -12.24 11.29 -8.88
C HIS A 217 -11.08 11.25 -7.87
N PHE A 218 -10.75 12.38 -7.26
CA PHE A 218 -9.87 12.45 -6.10
C PHE A 218 -10.71 12.38 -4.81
N ASP A 219 -11.23 11.20 -4.47
CA ASP A 219 -11.97 10.94 -3.23
C ASP A 219 -11.26 9.86 -2.39
N ILE A 220 -10.32 10.32 -1.57
CA ILE A 220 -9.42 9.48 -0.81
C ILE A 220 -9.84 9.47 0.67
N ASP A 221 -9.75 8.30 1.30
CA ASP A 221 -9.97 8.16 2.73
C ASP A 221 -9.09 9.14 3.52
N VAL A 222 -9.71 9.81 4.48
CA VAL A 222 -9.09 10.87 5.27
C VAL A 222 -7.92 10.39 6.13
N ASN A 223 -7.83 9.08 6.42
CA ASN A 223 -6.71 8.51 7.19
C ASN A 223 -5.52 8.12 6.32
N THR A 224 -5.60 8.38 5.01
CA THR A 224 -4.52 8.16 4.05
C THR A 224 -3.29 8.97 4.44
N PHE A 225 -2.28 8.26 4.93
CA PHE A 225 -0.98 8.77 5.37
C PHE A 225 -0.03 7.56 5.47
N PRO A 226 1.31 7.70 5.34
CA PRO A 226 2.26 6.60 5.48
C PRO A 226 2.42 6.08 6.93
N ARG A 227 1.31 5.75 7.60
CA ARG A 227 1.21 5.25 8.98
C ARG A 227 1.13 3.74 9.11
N GLY A 228 1.32 3.02 8.01
CA GLY A 228 1.43 1.56 8.00
C GLY A 228 2.71 0.99 8.60
N TYR A 229 3.58 1.84 9.15
CA TYR A 229 4.88 1.49 9.66
C TYR A 229 4.94 1.66 11.18
N HIS A 230 5.87 0.97 11.83
CA HIS A 230 6.09 1.12 13.26
C HIS A 230 6.80 2.45 13.52
N PHE A 231 6.12 3.39 14.18
CA PHE A 231 6.72 4.68 14.54
C PHE A 231 7.45 4.65 15.87
N ALA A 232 7.19 3.65 16.72
CA ALA A 232 7.82 3.56 18.04
C ALA A 232 9.36 3.68 17.97
N PRO A 233 10.07 3.00 17.05
CA PRO A 233 11.52 3.14 16.89
C PRO A 233 12.05 4.55 16.61
N ALA A 234 11.19 5.50 16.18
CA ALA A 234 11.58 6.90 16.02
C ALA A 234 11.56 7.70 17.34
N PHE A 235 10.94 7.16 18.38
CA PHE A 235 10.71 7.85 19.65
C PHE A 235 11.22 7.06 20.87
N THR A 236 11.62 5.81 20.67
CA THR A 236 12.25 4.96 21.68
C THR A 236 13.73 4.73 21.35
N PRO A 237 14.64 4.85 22.32
CA PRO A 237 16.01 4.39 22.16
C PRO A 237 16.04 2.88 21.91
N LEU A 238 16.65 2.46 20.79
CA LEU A 238 16.89 1.04 20.48
C LEU A 238 18.38 0.76 20.53
N LEU A 239 18.75 -0.41 21.07
CA LEU A 239 20.14 -0.89 21.04
C LEU A 239 20.58 -1.19 19.60
N SER A 240 19.70 -1.80 18.82
CA SER A 240 19.87 -2.09 17.41
C SER A 240 18.51 -2.01 16.72
N ASP A 241 18.49 -1.47 15.50
CA ASP A 241 17.30 -1.40 14.66
C ASP A 241 17.66 -1.94 13.26
N PRO A 242 17.10 -3.09 12.86
CA PRO A 242 17.40 -3.69 11.56
C PRO A 242 16.88 -2.85 10.39
N ALA A 243 15.92 -1.95 10.61
CA ALA A 243 15.37 -1.10 9.56
C ALA A 243 16.33 0.01 9.13
N GLY A 244 17.20 0.48 10.04
CA GLY A 244 18.16 1.54 9.74
C GLY A 244 18.54 2.41 10.93
N PRO A 245 19.32 3.49 10.69
CA PRO A 245 19.90 4.30 11.76
C PRO A 245 18.84 5.02 12.62
N ALA A 246 19.25 5.38 13.83
CA ALA A 246 18.42 6.15 14.75
C ALA A 246 17.94 7.46 14.11
N THR A 247 16.68 7.82 14.36
CA THR A 247 16.06 9.05 13.86
C THR A 247 14.93 9.44 14.81
N ASN A 248 14.63 10.73 14.89
CA ASN A 248 13.50 11.29 15.63
C ASN A 248 12.27 11.58 14.73
N SER A 249 12.30 11.09 13.49
CA SER A 249 11.23 11.32 12.51
C SER A 249 10.54 10.02 12.15
N ALA A 250 9.23 9.96 12.43
CA ALA A 250 8.37 8.84 12.06
C ALA A 250 8.43 8.56 10.54
N MET A 251 8.40 9.59 9.70
CA MET A 251 8.52 9.43 8.24
C MET A 251 9.90 8.94 7.80
N ALA A 252 10.98 9.37 8.46
CA ALA A 252 12.31 8.84 8.15
C ALA A 252 12.39 7.35 8.52
N LYS A 253 11.82 6.97 9.67
CA LYS A 253 11.74 5.58 10.13
C LYS A 253 10.85 4.71 9.24
N ALA A 254 9.74 5.25 8.73
CA ALA A 254 8.89 4.58 7.75
C ALA A 254 9.64 4.30 6.43
N LYS A 255 10.39 5.28 5.93
CA LYS A 255 11.24 5.11 4.73
C LYS A 255 12.32 4.05 4.92
N GLN A 256 12.93 4.01 6.10
CA GLN A 256 13.90 2.98 6.48
C GLN A 256 13.27 1.57 6.48
N GLN A 257 12.09 1.42 7.10
CA GLN A 257 11.34 0.15 7.09
C GLN A 257 10.93 -0.28 5.67
N LEU A 258 10.45 0.64 4.83
CA LEU A 258 10.18 0.33 3.43
C LEU A 258 11.46 -0.17 2.75
N LYS A 259 12.57 0.56 2.89
CA LYS A 259 13.85 0.18 2.28
C LYS A 259 14.28 -1.22 2.68
N ALA A 260 14.25 -1.53 3.98
CA ALA A 260 14.57 -2.86 4.49
C ALA A 260 13.65 -3.93 3.89
N GLY A 261 12.34 -3.65 3.83
CA GLY A 261 11.35 -4.51 3.19
C GLY A 261 11.61 -4.80 1.72
N LEU A 262 11.89 -3.77 0.92
CA LEU A 262 12.17 -3.94 -0.52
C LEU A 262 13.48 -4.70 -0.74
N SER A 263 14.54 -4.38 0.01
CA SER A 263 15.81 -5.10 -0.08
C SER A 263 15.67 -6.58 0.32
N ALA A 264 14.94 -6.86 1.40
CA ALA A 264 14.64 -8.23 1.82
C ALA A 264 13.82 -8.98 0.77
N PHE A 265 12.84 -8.33 0.14
CA PHE A 265 12.08 -8.93 -0.97
C PHE A 265 12.98 -9.33 -2.12
N GLN A 266 13.83 -8.42 -2.60
CA GLN A 266 14.76 -8.70 -3.69
C GLN A 266 15.72 -9.84 -3.36
N MET A 267 16.21 -9.91 -2.11
CA MET A 267 17.03 -11.03 -1.64
C MET A 267 16.26 -12.35 -1.65
N SER A 268 15.05 -12.37 -1.09
CA SER A 268 14.20 -13.57 -1.08
C SER A 268 13.85 -14.05 -2.49
N ARG A 269 13.66 -13.13 -3.44
CA ARG A 269 13.46 -13.46 -4.86
C ARG A 269 14.70 -14.11 -5.46
N LYS A 270 15.90 -13.53 -5.24
CA LYS A 270 17.18 -14.09 -5.70
C LYS A 270 17.45 -15.48 -5.13
N GLU A 271 17.06 -15.72 -3.88
CA GLU A 271 17.24 -17.01 -3.19
C GLU A 271 16.10 -18.01 -3.49
N ASN A 272 15.14 -17.66 -4.35
CA ASN A 272 13.93 -18.44 -4.62
C ASN A 272 13.22 -18.88 -3.34
N SER A 273 13.23 -18.03 -2.32
CA SER A 273 12.62 -18.30 -1.01
C SER A 273 11.23 -17.73 -0.85
N ILE A 274 10.78 -16.89 -1.79
CA ILE A 274 9.43 -16.35 -1.83
C ILE A 274 8.73 -16.61 -3.17
N THR A 275 7.54 -17.19 -3.08
CA THR A 275 6.54 -17.26 -4.13
C THR A 275 5.41 -16.30 -3.77
N LEU A 276 5.07 -15.39 -4.69
CA LEU A 276 3.96 -14.47 -4.51
C LEU A 276 2.97 -14.65 -5.65
N ARG A 277 1.75 -15.09 -5.33
CA ARG A 277 0.63 -15.20 -6.28
C ARG A 277 -0.38 -14.10 -6.00
N PHE A 278 -0.90 -13.49 -7.06
CA PHE A 278 -1.95 -12.47 -6.94
C PHE A 278 -3.28 -13.05 -7.40
N PHE A 279 -4.32 -12.84 -6.60
CA PHE A 279 -5.70 -13.09 -7.03
C PHE A 279 -6.48 -11.78 -6.98
N VAL A 280 -7.00 -11.34 -8.12
CA VAL A 280 -7.81 -10.12 -8.22
C VAL A 280 -9.29 -10.49 -8.22
N GLY A 281 -9.95 -10.35 -7.07
CA GLY A 281 -11.34 -10.77 -6.93
C GLY A 281 -11.86 -10.70 -5.51
N ASP A 282 -13.01 -11.34 -5.28
CA ASP A 282 -13.62 -11.48 -3.98
C ASP A 282 -12.92 -12.57 -3.14
N ALA A 283 -12.52 -12.19 -1.92
CA ALA A 283 -11.81 -13.08 -1.01
C ALA A 283 -12.62 -14.32 -0.63
N PHE A 284 -13.93 -14.16 -0.41
CA PHE A 284 -14.79 -15.27 -0.02
C PHE A 284 -15.07 -16.20 -1.21
N ALA A 285 -15.19 -15.66 -2.42
CA ALA A 285 -15.28 -16.46 -3.63
C ALA A 285 -14.05 -17.33 -3.82
N LEU A 286 -12.84 -16.79 -3.64
CA LEU A 286 -11.62 -17.61 -3.68
C LEU A 286 -11.63 -18.67 -2.57
N CYS A 287 -12.02 -18.32 -1.34
CA CYS A 287 -12.08 -19.31 -0.26
C CYS A 287 -13.04 -20.47 -0.58
N ARG A 288 -14.20 -20.18 -1.18
CA ARG A 288 -15.14 -21.23 -1.64
C ARG A 288 -14.54 -22.04 -2.78
N ALA A 289 -13.87 -21.40 -3.73
CA ALA A 289 -13.20 -22.10 -4.83
C ALA A 289 -12.13 -23.07 -4.31
N LEU A 290 -11.29 -22.63 -3.37
CA LEU A 290 -10.27 -23.46 -2.72
C LEU A 290 -10.89 -24.62 -1.93
N ASP A 291 -11.99 -24.40 -1.21
CA ASP A 291 -12.72 -25.45 -0.51
C ASP A 291 -13.33 -26.49 -1.49
N GLN A 292 -13.90 -26.04 -2.60
CA GLN A 292 -14.41 -26.92 -3.65
C GLN A 292 -13.29 -27.74 -4.31
N TYR A 293 -12.15 -27.12 -4.58
CA TYR A 293 -10.98 -27.80 -5.11
C TYR A 293 -10.45 -28.84 -4.11
N ALA A 294 -10.37 -28.50 -2.82
CA ALA A 294 -9.93 -29.44 -1.78
C ALA A 294 -10.82 -30.70 -1.73
N LYS A 295 -12.13 -30.56 -1.98
CA LYS A 295 -13.10 -31.66 -1.98
C LYS A 295 -13.14 -32.45 -3.29
N SER A 296 -13.04 -31.79 -4.43
CA SER A 296 -13.31 -32.39 -5.75
C SER A 296 -12.09 -32.61 -6.62
N ARG A 297 -10.97 -31.93 -6.32
CA ARG A 297 -9.76 -31.81 -7.16
C ARG A 297 -10.02 -31.27 -8.56
N LYS A 298 -11.15 -30.58 -8.77
CA LYS A 298 -11.49 -29.89 -10.01
C LYS A 298 -11.13 -28.42 -9.91
N THR A 299 -10.44 -27.91 -10.92
CA THR A 299 -10.01 -26.51 -11.03
C THR A 299 -11.14 -25.60 -11.52
N ASP A 300 -12.08 -26.11 -12.32
CA ASP A 300 -13.35 -25.43 -12.61
C ASP A 300 -14.33 -25.52 -11.42
N THR A 301 -14.22 -24.55 -10.52
CA THR A 301 -14.97 -24.49 -9.26
C THR A 301 -16.40 -23.93 -9.40
N GLN A 302 -16.80 -23.48 -10.60
CA GLN A 302 -18.07 -22.75 -10.82
C GLN A 302 -18.25 -21.47 -9.97
N GLU A 303 -17.29 -21.11 -9.11
CA GLU A 303 -17.34 -19.89 -8.30
C GLU A 303 -17.03 -18.68 -9.16
N PHE A 304 -17.72 -17.57 -8.93
CA PHE A 304 -17.50 -16.33 -9.67
C PHE A 304 -16.47 -15.45 -8.97
N THR A 305 -15.60 -14.82 -9.76
CA THR A 305 -14.52 -13.93 -9.27
C THR A 305 -15.01 -12.76 -8.41
N ALA A 306 -16.26 -12.32 -8.55
CA ALA A 306 -16.89 -11.30 -7.69
C ALA A 306 -18.43 -11.38 -7.79
N PRO A 307 -19.18 -10.79 -6.85
CA PRO A 307 -20.62 -10.62 -6.99
C PRO A 307 -20.98 -9.96 -8.32
N TRP A 308 -21.98 -10.49 -9.00
CA TRP A 308 -22.51 -9.97 -10.27
C TRP A 308 -21.52 -10.00 -11.46
N ARG A 309 -20.46 -10.82 -11.40
CA ARG A 309 -19.58 -11.09 -12.54
C ARG A 309 -19.79 -12.50 -13.07
N ALA A 310 -19.74 -12.65 -14.39
CA ALA A 310 -19.85 -13.95 -15.07
C ALA A 310 -18.51 -14.71 -15.13
N THR A 311 -17.39 -14.04 -14.87
CA THR A 311 -16.06 -14.66 -14.89
C THR A 311 -15.91 -15.61 -13.72
N LYS A 312 -15.67 -16.89 -14.03
CA LYS A 312 -15.45 -17.95 -13.04
C LYS A 312 -13.99 -18.00 -12.57
N ILE A 313 -13.79 -18.56 -11.39
CA ILE A 313 -12.48 -18.86 -10.82
C ILE A 313 -12.05 -20.23 -11.34
N ASP A 314 -10.99 -20.20 -12.13
CA ASP A 314 -10.20 -21.37 -12.50
C ASP A 314 -8.91 -21.36 -11.67
N LEU A 315 -8.51 -22.52 -11.17
CA LEU A 315 -7.35 -22.70 -10.29
C LEU A 315 -6.17 -23.38 -11.00
N ASP A 316 -6.26 -23.60 -12.32
CA ASP A 316 -5.15 -24.05 -13.17
C ASP A 316 -4.07 -22.97 -13.38
#